data_AF-A0A8B0SVM7-F1
#
_entry.id   AF-A0A8B0SVM7-F1
#
_cell.length_a   1.000
_cell.length_b   1.000
_cell.length_c   1.000
_cell.angle_alpha   90.00
_cell.angle_beta   90.00
_cell.angle_gamma   90.00
#
_symmetry.space_group_name_H-M   'P 1'
#
loop_
_entity.id
_entity.type
_entity.pdbx_description
1 polymer ?
#
loop_
_entity_poly.entity_id
_entity_poly.type
_entity_poly.pdbx_seq_one_letter_code
_entity_poly.pdbx_strand_id
1 'polypeptide(L)'
;MIWVGFETLLRNVEIRRIKTGDLKWQNDTSCYLLDVMRTKTSLSSNLTFQLSPQCSQHVRRLIETVEYTDTETFGHRFSFSACKHPYKPIFPVHQQ
;
A
#
# COMPACT_ATOMS: atom_id res chain seq x y z
N MET A 1 -2.65 -5.05 -0.03
CA MET A 1 -3.83 -4.56 -0.79
C MET A 1 -5.14 -4.85 -0.07
N ILE A 2 -5.45 -6.11 0.29
CA ILE A 2 -6.70 -6.49 0.97
C ILE A 2 -6.91 -5.73 2.30
N TRP A 3 -5.90 -5.72 3.17
CA TRP A 3 -5.96 -5.00 4.47
C TRP A 3 -6.20 -3.49 4.31
N VAL A 4 -5.47 -2.82 3.41
CA VAL A 4 -5.66 -1.39 3.13
C VAL A 4 -7.08 -1.12 2.62
N GLY A 5 -7.61 -1.96 1.73
CA GLY A 5 -8.98 -1.81 1.24
C GLY A 5 -10.04 -2.00 2.33
N PHE A 6 -9.83 -2.95 3.24
CA PHE A 6 -10.74 -3.18 4.37
C PHE A 6 -10.75 -1.99 5.36
N GLU A 7 -9.58 -1.48 5.73
CA GLU A 7 -9.48 -0.39 6.72
C GLU A 7 -9.93 0.97 6.20
N THR A 8 -9.72 1.24 4.90
CA THR A 8 -9.98 2.57 4.32
C THR A 8 -11.29 2.66 3.55
N LEU A 9 -11.90 1.52 3.21
CA LEU A 9 -13.08 1.41 2.34
C LEU A 9 -12.93 2.15 1.00
N LEU A 10 -11.68 2.36 0.57
CA LEU A 10 -11.35 2.94 -0.72
C LEU A 10 -11.75 1.95 -1.82
N ARG A 11 -12.19 2.51 -2.94
CA ARG A 11 -12.50 1.71 -4.13
C ARG A 11 -11.20 1.18 -4.72
N ASN A 12 -11.29 0.06 -5.44
CA ASN A 12 -10.15 -0.51 -6.16
C ASN A 12 -9.39 0.51 -7.03
N VAL A 13 -10.11 1.44 -7.68
CA VAL A 13 -9.50 2.49 -8.52
C VAL A 13 -8.76 3.57 -7.73
N GLU A 14 -9.15 3.80 -6.47
CA GLU A 14 -8.49 4.72 -5.54
C GLU A 14 -7.23 4.04 -4.96
N ILE A 15 -7.36 2.78 -4.54
CA ILE A 15 -6.25 1.96 -4.02
C ILE A 15 -5.11 1.83 -5.03
N ARG A 16 -5.43 1.59 -6.32
CA ARG A 16 -4.41 1.47 -7.38
C ARG A 16 -3.60 2.75 -7.64
N ARG A 17 -4.11 3.91 -7.22
CA ARG A 17 -3.42 5.19 -7.42
C ARG A 17 -2.50 5.57 -6.27
N ILE A 18 -2.59 4.85 -5.14
CA ILE A 18 -1.74 5.09 -3.97
C ILE A 18 -0.28 4.92 -4.38
N LYS A 19 0.52 5.94 -4.08
CA LYS A 19 1.97 5.96 -4.25
C LYS A 19 2.66 5.83 -2.90
N THR A 20 3.93 5.44 -2.89
CA THR A 20 4.69 5.37 -1.64
C THR A 20 4.75 6.74 -0.94
N GLY A 21 4.76 7.84 -1.71
CA GLY A 21 4.77 9.20 -1.16
C GLY A 21 3.47 9.63 -0.47
N ASP A 22 2.37 8.90 -0.71
CA ASP A 22 1.09 9.12 -0.04
C ASP A 22 1.07 8.50 1.38
N LEU A 23 2.10 7.71 1.72
CA LEU A 23 2.27 7.06 3.02
C LEU A 23 3.31 7.80 3.86
N LYS A 24 2.89 8.29 5.03
CA LYS A 24 3.76 8.98 5.99
C LYS A 24 3.88 8.14 7.26
N TRP A 25 5.10 7.77 7.62
CA TRP A 25 5.34 7.03 8.85
C TRP A 25 5.25 7.94 10.08
N GLN A 26 4.45 7.55 11.06
CA GLN A 26 4.35 8.19 12.37
C GLN A 26 5.19 7.43 13.39
N ASN A 27 6.22 8.06 13.94
CA ASN A 27 7.15 7.43 14.89
C ASN A 27 6.51 7.17 16.27
N ASP A 28 5.62 8.05 16.71
CA ASP A 28 4.91 8.00 17.98
C ASP A 28 3.93 6.83 18.05
N THR A 29 3.17 6.60 16.98
CA THR A 29 2.17 5.52 16.91
C THR A 29 2.70 4.26 16.22
N SER A 30 3.88 4.33 15.61
CA SER A 30 4.43 3.26 14.75
C SER A 30 3.44 2.81 13.66
N CYS A 31 2.70 3.76 13.10
CA CYS A 31 1.67 3.53 12.09
C CYS A 31 1.91 4.41 10.87
N TYR A 32 1.36 4.02 9.71
CA TYR A 32 1.31 4.90 8.55
C TYR A 32 0.04 5.77 8.57
N LEU A 33 0.22 7.05 8.25
CA LEU A 33 -0.86 7.87 7.69
C LEU A 33 -0.87 7.71 6.18
N LEU A 34 -2.06 7.49 5.62
CA LEU A 34 -2.30 7.38 4.19
C LEU A 34 -3.16 8.55 3.73
N ASP A 35 -2.60 9.43 2.90
CA ASP A 35 -3.30 10.57 2.30
C ASP A 35 -3.81 10.21 0.90
N VAL A 36 -5.13 10.25 0.66
CA VAL A 36 -5.72 9.87 -0.64
C VAL A 36 -6.71 10.90 -1.12
N MET A 37 -6.59 11.27 -2.39
CA MET A 37 -7.56 12.10 -3.08
C MET A 37 -8.74 11.25 -3.58
N ARG A 38 -9.94 11.54 -3.08
CA ARG A 38 -11.18 10.92 -3.53
C ARG A 38 -11.80 11.74 -4.66
N THR A 39 -11.94 11.15 -5.84
CA THR A 39 -12.32 11.88 -7.07
C THR A 39 -13.63 11.42 -7.72
N LYS A 40 -14.53 10.73 -7.01
CA LYS A 40 -15.77 10.21 -7.63
C LYS A 40 -16.89 11.25 -7.74
N THR A 41 -16.86 12.30 -6.94
CA THR A 41 -17.84 13.39 -6.97
C THR A 41 -17.23 14.62 -7.64
N SER A 42 -18.08 15.56 -8.10
CA SER A 42 -17.64 16.88 -8.60
C SER A 42 -16.80 17.66 -7.57
N LEU A 43 -16.91 17.29 -6.29
CA LEU A 43 -15.99 17.67 -5.23
C LEU A 43 -14.89 16.61 -5.08
N SER A 44 -13.63 17.01 -5.22
CA SER A 44 -12.48 16.24 -4.77
C SER A 44 -12.24 16.49 -3.28
N SER A 45 -12.15 15.43 -2.47
CA SER A 45 -11.77 15.54 -1.05
C SER A 45 -10.47 14.80 -0.79
N ASN A 46 -9.60 15.41 0.03
CA ASN A 46 -8.43 14.73 0.57
C ASN A 46 -8.85 14.00 1.86
N LEU A 47 -8.60 12.70 1.92
CA LEU A 47 -8.87 11.87 3.08
C LEU A 47 -7.56 11.34 3.64
N THR A 48 -7.36 11.53 4.94
CA THR A 48 -6.22 10.97 5.66
C THR A 48 -6.71 9.82 6.53
N PHE A 49 -6.07 8.67 6.40
CA PHE A 49 -6.37 7.47 7.18
C PHE A 49 -5.16 7.10 8.03
N GLN A 50 -5.35 6.90 9.33
CA GLN A 50 -4.35 6.23 10.15
C GLN A 50 -4.56 4.71 10.03
N LEU A 51 -3.58 4.02 9.45
CA LEU A 51 -3.62 2.57 9.32
C LEU A 51 -3.36 1.92 10.68
N SER A 52 -3.96 0.75 10.91
CA SER A 52 -3.68 -0.02 12.12
C SER A 52 -2.19 -0.42 12.19
N PRO A 53 -1.66 -0.75 13.38
CA PRO A 53 -0.30 -1.26 13.51
C PRO A 53 -0.06 -2.50 12.63
N GLN A 54 -1.03 -3.41 12.56
CA GLN A 54 -0.94 -4.61 11.75
C GLN A 54 -0.87 -4.26 10.26
N CYS A 55 -1.79 -3.43 9.76
CA CYS A 55 -1.79 -3.01 8.36
C CYS A 55 -0.51 -2.26 8.01
N SER A 56 -0.03 -1.40 8.91
CA SER A 56 1.21 -0.65 8.75
C SER A 56 2.43 -1.56 8.60
N GLN A 57 2.54 -2.62 9.41
CA GLN A 57 3.60 -3.62 9.27
C GLN A 57 3.53 -4.36 7.93
N HIS A 58 2.34 -4.72 7.45
CA HIS A 58 2.19 -5.37 6.14
C HIS A 58 2.57 -4.44 4.99
N VAL A 59 2.19 -3.17 5.06
CA VAL A 59 2.58 -2.15 4.08
C VAL A 59 4.09 -1.94 4.10
N ARG A 60 4.70 -1.84 5.28
CA ARG A 60 6.16 -1.71 5.43
C ARG A 60 6.91 -2.86 4.77
N ARG A 61 6.55 -4.10 5.08
CA ARG A 61 7.15 -5.30 4.47
C ARG A 61 6.99 -5.31 2.95
N LEU A 62 5.83 -4.88 2.45
CA LEU A 62 5.58 -4.77 1.01
C LEU A 62 6.51 -3.75 0.35
N ILE A 63 6.61 -2.56 0.93
CA ILE A 63 7.52 -1.50 0.47
C ILE A 63 8.96 -2.01 0.47
N GLU A 64 9.43 -2.60 1.58
CA GLU A 64 10.78 -3.17 1.70
C GLU A 64 11.05 -4.26 0.64
N THR A 65 10.04 -5.05 0.29
CA THR A 65 10.16 -6.11 -0.73
C THR A 65 10.20 -5.54 -2.16
N VAL A 66 9.48 -4.45 -2.42
CA VAL A 66 9.33 -3.86 -3.77
C VAL A 66 10.39 -2.79 -4.05
N GLU A 67 10.87 -2.08 -3.03
CA GLU A 67 11.74 -0.91 -3.15
C GLU A 67 13.24 -1.20 -2.94
N TYR A 68 13.65 -2.47 -2.81
CA TYR A 68 15.07 -2.86 -2.67
C TYR A 68 15.96 -2.59 -3.91
N THR A 69 15.48 -1.86 -4.92
CA THR A 69 16.21 -1.73 -6.20
C THR A 69 16.36 -0.34 -6.77
N ASP A 70 15.70 0.71 -6.25
CA ASP A 70 15.77 2.02 -6.91
C ASP A 70 15.38 3.19 -6.00
N THR A 71 16.36 3.92 -5.49
CA THR A 71 16.18 5.08 -4.60
C THR A 71 15.85 6.38 -5.33
N GLU A 72 16.05 6.47 -6.65
CA GLU A 72 15.84 7.70 -7.43
C GLU A 72 14.37 8.02 -7.71
N THR A 73 13.48 7.01 -7.63
CA THR A 73 12.04 7.15 -7.92
C THR A 73 11.15 7.03 -6.67
N PHE A 74 11.76 7.12 -5.48
CA PHE A 74 11.09 7.02 -4.20
C PHE A 74 9.95 8.04 -4.09
N GLY A 75 8.76 7.55 -3.73
CA GLY A 75 7.56 8.39 -3.58
C GLY A 75 6.69 8.55 -4.83
N HIS A 76 7.23 8.33 -6.04
CA HIS A 76 6.46 8.41 -7.29
C HIS A 76 5.91 7.05 -7.77
N ARG A 77 6.49 5.95 -7.28
CA ARG A 77 6.04 4.58 -7.59
C ARG A 77 4.71 4.26 -6.93
N PHE A 78 3.87 3.52 -7.65
CA PHE A 78 2.64 2.97 -7.10
C PHE A 78 2.95 1.89 -6.07
N SER A 79 2.35 2.00 -4.89
CA SER A 79 2.54 1.05 -3.79
C SER A 79 2.01 -0.35 -4.12
N PHE A 80 1.11 -0.45 -5.11
CA PHE A 80 0.59 -1.71 -5.62
C PHE A 80 0.88 -1.81 -7.12
N SER A 81 1.75 -2.73 -7.49
CA SER A 81 2.11 -3.03 -8.87
C SER A 81 2.00 -4.53 -9.16
N ALA A 82 1.94 -4.90 -10.43
CA ALA A 82 1.90 -6.29 -10.83
C ALA A 82 3.27 -6.94 -10.60
N CYS A 83 3.32 -8.07 -9.88
CA CYS A 83 4.55 -8.84 -9.71
C CYS A 83 4.97 -9.47 -11.05
N LYS A 84 6.18 -9.16 -11.54
CA LYS A 84 6.73 -9.74 -12.78
C LYS A 84 7.43 -11.10 -12.58
N HIS A 85 7.57 -11.59 -11.35
CA HIS A 85 8.22 -12.87 -11.07
C HIS A 85 7.25 -14.06 -11.18
N PRO A 86 7.70 -15.22 -11.68
CA PRO A 86 6.91 -16.45 -11.62
C PRO A 86 6.70 -16.80 -10.15
N TYR A 87 5.44 -16.97 -9.77
CA TYR A 87 5.03 -17.37 -8.43
C TYR A 87 5.83 -18.59 -7.96
N LYS A 88 6.73 -18.42 -6.98
CA LYS A 88 7.08 -19.52 -6.08
C LYS A 88 5.95 -19.57 -5.03
N PRO A 89 5.11 -20.62 -5.02
CA PRO A 89 4.03 -20.71 -4.04
C PRO A 89 4.62 -20.70 -2.63
N ILE A 90 4.04 -19.86 -1.77
CA ILE A 90 4.42 -19.70 -0.36
C ILE A 90 4.06 -20.96 0.45
N PHE A 91 3.13 -21.76 -0.06
CA PHE A 91 2.75 -23.04 0.52
C PHE A 91 3.43 -24.17 -0.25
N PRO A 92 4.10 -25.12 0.44
CA PRO A 92 4.56 -26.33 -0.21
C PRO A 92 3.35 -27.02 -0.83
N VAL A 93 3.41 -27.28 -2.13
CA VAL A 93 2.45 -28.16 -2.78
C VAL A 93 2.67 -29.52 -2.15
N HIS A 94 1.74 -29.98 -1.32
CA HIS A 94 1.75 -31.36 -0.85
C HIS A 94 1.71 -32.25 -2.09
N GLN A 95 2.84 -32.86 -2.41
CA GLN A 95 2.87 -34.02 -3.30
C GLN A 95 2.13 -35.15 -2.57
N GLN A 96 1.28 -35.84 -3.35
CA GLN A 96 0.23 -36.76 -2.93
C GLN A 96 0.66 -37.81 -1.90
#